data_AF-A0A1M6RAS8-F1
#
_entry.id   AF-A0A1M6RAS8-F1
#
_cell.length_a   1.000
_cell.length_b   1.000
_cell.length_c   1.000
_cell.angle_alpha   90.00
_cell.angle_beta   90.00
_cell.angle_gamma   90.00
#
_symmetry.space_group_name_H-M   'P 1'
#
loop_
_entity.id
_entity.type
_entity.pdbx_description
1 polymer ?
#
loop_
_entity_poly.entity_id
_entity_poly.type
_entity_poly.pdbx_seq_one_letter_code
_entity_poly.pdbx_strand_id
1 'polypeptide(L)' 'MIEDLRRAFTLGDRIKVYAGDTQIDGTGSFIAFQDRFLIWADSTGLINFTHLGDAITIQKV' A
#
# COMPACT_ATOMS: atom_id res chain seq x y z
N MET A 1 -7.05 13.62 5.71
CA MET A 1 -5.80 12.84 5.49
C MET A 1 -6.04 11.34 5.46
N ILE A 2 -6.47 10.64 6.53
CA ILE A 2 -6.77 9.19 6.45
C ILE A 2 -8.06 8.90 5.65
N GLU A 3 -9.09 9.74 5.79
CA GLU A 3 -10.37 9.54 5.09
C GLU A 3 -10.28 9.68 3.55
N ASP A 4 -9.36 10.51 3.06
CA ASP A 4 -9.17 10.73 1.61
C ASP A 4 -8.48 9.51 0.96
N LEU A 5 -7.56 8.87 1.68
CA LEU A 5 -6.92 7.61 1.27
C LEU A 5 -7.93 6.45 1.16
N ARG A 6 -8.89 6.40 2.08
CA ARG A 6 -9.96 5.38 2.06
C ARG A 6 -10.88 5.48 0.85
N ARG A 7 -10.97 6.66 0.21
CA ARG A 7 -11.76 6.84 -1.02
C ARG A 7 -10.98 6.52 -2.29
N ALA A 8 -9.66 6.63 -2.25
CA ALA A 8 -8.80 6.39 -3.42
C ALA A 8 -8.53 4.90 -3.69
N PHE A 9 -8.55 4.07 -2.65
CA PHE A 9 -8.23 2.65 -2.73
C PHE A 9 -9.39 1.77 -2.26
N THR A 10 -9.66 0.71 -3.01
CA THR A 10 -10.65 -0.34 -2.73
C THR A 10 -9.93 -1.68 -2.60
N LEU A 11 -10.44 -2.56 -1.74
CA LEU A 11 -9.93 -3.93 -1.57
C LEU A 11 -9.71 -4.60 -2.93
N GLY A 12 -8.50 -5.10 -3.14
CA GLY A 12 -8.09 -5.79 -4.38
C GLY A 12 -7.48 -4.88 -5.44
N ASP A 13 -7.45 -3.55 -5.25
CA ASP A 13 -6.76 -2.65 -6.17
C ASP A 13 -5.29 -3.05 -6.32
N ARG A 14 -4.81 -3.09 -7.56
CA ARG A 14 -3.40 -3.31 -7.82
C ARG A 14 -2.60 -2.08 -7.45
N ILE A 15 -1.56 -2.28 -6.63
CA ILE A 15 -0.72 -1.20 -6.13
C ILE A 15 0.76 -1.53 -6.26
N LYS A 16 1.56 -0.48 -6.39
CA LYS A 16 3.00 -0.49 -6.14
C LYS A 16 3.27 0.34 -4.90
N VAL A 17 4.15 -0.16 -4.05
CA VAL A 17 4.56 0.52 -2.83
C VAL A 17 6.03 0.90 -2.96
N TYR A 18 6.36 2.14 -2.58
CA TYR A 18 7.71 2.69 -2.68
C TYR A 18 8.17 3.19 -1.31
N ALA A 19 9.43 2.91 -0.98
CA ALA A 19 10.15 3.51 0.13
C ALA A 19 11.24 4.44 -0.45
N GLY A 20 11.01 5.75 -0.38
CA GLY A 20 11.72 6.72 -1.21
C GLY A 20 11.50 6.40 -2.69
N ASP A 21 12.57 6.27 -3.46
CA ASP A 21 12.52 5.95 -4.89
C ASP A 21 12.57 4.43 -5.17
N THR A 22 12.67 3.59 -4.14
CA THR A 22 12.78 2.14 -4.28
C THR A 22 11.41 1.47 -4.17
N GLN A 23 11.00 0.72 -5.20
CA GLN A 23 9.83 -0.13 -5.10
C GLN A 23 10.11 -1.32 -4.17
N ILE A 24 9.19 -1.60 -3.24
CA ILE A 24 9.27 -2.74 -2.33
C ILE A 24 8.32 -3.85 -2.78
N ASP A 25 8.77 -5.10 -2.68
CA ASP A 25 7.98 -6.34 -2.85
C ASP A 25 7.08 -6.40 -4.10
N GLY A 26 7.50 -5.72 -5.17
CA GLY A 26 6.84 -5.79 -6.47
C GLY A 26 5.46 -5.12 -6.53
N THR A 27 4.59 -5.64 -7.40
CA THR A 27 3.21 -5.15 -7.55
C THR A 27 2.28 -6.08 -6.80
N GLY A 28 1.51 -5.54 -5.86
CA GLY A 28 0.61 -6.31 -5.02
C GLY A 28 -0.83 -5.83 -5.09
N SER A 29 -1.64 -6.29 -4.14
CA SER A 29 -3.06 -5.95 -4.00
C SER A 29 -3.30 -5.22 -2.67
N PHE A 30 -3.95 -4.07 -2.74
CA PHE A 30 -4.40 -3.32 -1.58
C PHE A 30 -5.42 -4.13 -0.76
N ILE A 31 -5.29 -4.12 0.56
CA ILE A 31 -6.27 -4.72 1.47
C ILE A 31 -6.98 -3.62 2.25
N ALA A 32 -6.23 -2.83 3.03
CA ALA A 32 -6.80 -1.80 3.90
C ALA A 32 -5.78 -0.76 4.35
N PHE A 33 -6.28 0.35 4.89
CA PHE A 33 -5.54 1.25 5.75
C PHE A 33 -6.05 1.16 7.18
N GLN A 34 -5.13 0.95 8.13
CA GLN A 34 -5.44 0.87 9.55
C GLN A 34 -4.32 1.50 10.37
N ASP A 35 -4.66 2.45 11.26
CA ASP A 35 -3.74 3.04 12.25
C ASP A 35 -2.36 3.47 11.70
N ARG A 36 -2.36 4.08 10.50
CA ARG A 36 -1.17 4.49 9.72
C ARG A 36 -0.35 3.35 9.13
N PHE A 37 -0.94 2.17 8.94
CA PHE A 37 -0.37 1.09 8.15
C PHE A 37 -1.15 0.91 6.87
N LEU A 38 -0.42 0.66 5.78
CA LEU A 38 -0.93 -0.02 4.61
C LEU A 38 -0.85 -1.53 4.87
N ILE A 39 -1.99 -2.20 4.70
CA ILE A 39 -2.08 -3.65 4.66
C ILE A 39 -2.28 -4.04 3.20
N TRP A 40 -1.43 -4.91 2.67
CA TRP A 40 -1.46 -5.32 1.27
C TRP A 40 -0.83 -6.69 1.08
N ALA A 41 -1.22 -7.41 0.02
CA ALA A 41 -0.61 -8.68 -0.35
C ALA A 41 0.37 -8.45 -1.50
N ASP A 42 1.61 -8.92 -1.38
CA ASP A 42 2.58 -8.84 -2.49
C ASP A 42 2.31 -9.89 -3.59
N SER A 43 3.16 -9.90 -4.62
CA SER A 43 3.01 -10.84 -5.75
C SER A 43 3.19 -12.31 -5.39
N THR A 44 3.76 -12.61 -4.21
CA THR A 44 3.90 -13.98 -3.69
C THR A 44 2.72 -14.41 -2.82
N GLY A 45 1.82 -13.48 -2.49
CA GLY A 45 0.69 -13.69 -1.60
C GLY A 45 1.02 -13.47 -0.11
N LEU A 46 2.21 -12.97 0.23
CA LEU A 46 2.54 -12.60 1.59
C LEU A 46 1.79 -11.32 1.97
N ILE A 47 1.20 -11.32 3.17
CA ILE A 47 0.51 -10.14 3.70
C ILE A 47 1.54 -9.25 4.41
N ASN A 48 1.72 -8.05 3.87
CA ASN A 48 2.66 -7.07 4.35
C ASN A 48 1.96 -5.93 5.11
N PHE A 49 2.63 -5.44 6.14
CA PHE A 49 2.23 -4.30 6.95
C PHE A 49 3.28 -3.21 6.80
N THR A 50 2.95 -2.14 6.08
CA THR A 50 3.90 -1.05 5.80
C THR A 50 3.46 0.20 6.55
N HIS A 51 4.29 0.68 7.48
CA HIS A 51 4.01 1.93 8.21
C HIS A 51 4.10 3.13 7.26
N LEU A 52 3.02 3.91 7.18
CA LEU A 52 2.90 5.13 6.39
C LEU A 52 3.65 6.28 7.08
N GLY A 53 4.97 6.27 6.97
CA GLY A 53 5.83 7.41 7.29
C GLY A 53 6.09 8.30 6.08
N ASP A 54 6.90 9.34 6.26
CA ASP A 54 7.11 10.41 5.26
C ASP A 54 7.70 9.94 3.92
N ALA A 55 8.31 8.75 3.89
CA ALA A 55 8.97 8.20 2.71
C ALA A 55 8.15 7.10 2.00
N ILE A 56 6.90 6.85 2.39
CA ILE A 56 6.07 5.82 1.73
C ILE A 56 5.15 6.45 0.69
N THR A 57 5.29 5.99 -0.56
CA THR A 57 4.39 6.34 -1.66
C THR A 57 3.66 5.09 -2.15
N ILE A 58 2.36 5.25 -2.42
CA ILE A 58 1.51 4.18 -2.95
C ILE A 58 0.96 4.63 -4.29
N GLN A 59 1.21 3.83 -5.33
CA GLN A 59 0.71 4.07 -6.67
C GLN A 59 -0.31 3.01 -7.03
N LYS A 60 -1.53 3.43 -7.39
CA LYS A 60 -2.53 2.56 -8.01
C LYS A 60 -2.16 2.33 -9.49
N VAL A 61 -2.28 1.07 -9.94
CA VAL A 61 -1.97 0.62 -11.32
C VAL A 61 -3.24 0.55 -12.16
#